data_AF-A0A932LTS5-F1
#
_entry.id   AF-A0A932LTS5-F1
#
_cell.length_a   1.000
_cell.length_b   1.000
_cell.length_c   1.000
_cell.angle_alpha   90.00
_cell.angle_beta   90.00
_cell.angle_gamma   90.00
#
_symmetry.space_group_name_H-M   'P 1'
#
loop_
_entity.id
_entity.type
_entity.pdbx_description
1 polymer ?
#
loop_
_entity_poly.entity_id
_entity_poly.type
_entity_poly.pdbx_seq_one_letter_code
_entity_poly.pdbx_strand_id
1 'polypeptide(L)' 'REVPAGQLLTETDNPGGLKWLRGVNGRPLEIEKVVQVVAALRQSTAEAIETTVCENFMRLIKDDPWVSKVHF' A
#
# COMPACT_ATOMS: atom_id res chain seq x y z
N ARG A 1 1.58 -17.92 6.23
CA ARG A 1 0.20 -17.50 6.59
C ARG A 1 -0.09 -16.24 5.78
N GLU A 2 -1.17 -16.21 5.01
CA GLU A 2 -1.49 -15.09 4.12
C GLU A 2 -2.21 -13.97 4.88
N VAL A 3 -1.97 -12.70 4.50
CA VAL A 3 -2.73 -11.56 5.00
C VAL A 3 -4.13 -11.58 4.38
N PRO A 4 -5.22 -11.56 5.16
CA PRO A 4 -6.58 -11.50 4.61
C PRO A 4 -6.78 -10.28 3.69
N ALA A 5 -7.54 -10.42 2.61
CA ALA A 5 -7.76 -9.34 1.64
C ALA A 5 -8.29 -8.06 2.30
N GLY A 6 -9.27 -8.19 3.22
CA GLY A 6 -9.81 -7.07 4.00
C GLY A 6 -8.89 -6.52 5.10
N GLN A 7 -7.61 -6.90 5.13
CA GLN A 7 -6.60 -6.37 6.05
C GLN A 7 -5.32 -5.96 5.32
N LEU A 8 -5.34 -5.97 3.99
CA LEU A 8 -4.19 -5.63 3.16
C LEU A 8 -4.08 -4.11 2.98
N LEU A 9 -2.91 -3.58 3.28
CA LEU A 9 -2.44 -2.25 2.90
C LEU A 9 -1.07 -2.39 2.23
N THR A 10 -0.69 -1.41 1.43
CA THR A 10 0.62 -1.35 0.77
C THR A 10 1.27 0.00 1.01
N GLU A 11 2.59 0.00 1.18
CA GLU A 11 3.39 1.20 1.31
C GLU A 11 4.74 1.02 0.62
N THR A 12 5.41 2.13 0.33
CA THR A 12 6.79 2.12 -0.18
C THR A 12 7.84 2.25 0.91
N ASP A 13 7.41 2.67 2.11
CA ASP A 13 8.28 3.13 3.19
C ASP A 13 9.34 4.13 2.66
N ASN A 14 8.93 5.08 1.81
CA ASN A 14 9.87 6.03 1.20
C ASN A 14 10.55 6.92 2.26
N PRO A 15 11.89 7.11 2.23
CA PRO A 15 12.87 6.54 1.27
C PRO A 15 13.49 5.21 1.71
N GLY A 16 13.13 4.71 2.89
CA GLY A 16 13.72 3.56 3.60
C GLY A 16 13.53 2.21 2.94
N GLY A 17 12.32 1.86 2.46
CA GLY A 17 12.00 0.51 2.00
C GLY A 17 12.95 0.00 0.89
N LEU A 18 13.09 0.79 -0.18
CA LEU A 18 13.99 0.43 -1.27
C LEU A 18 15.47 0.60 -0.89
N LYS A 19 15.78 1.52 0.04
CA LYS A 19 17.15 1.73 0.54
C LYS A 19 17.63 0.51 1.30
N TRP A 20 16.77 -0.07 2.13
CA TRP A 20 17.06 -1.31 2.84
C TRP A 20 17.23 -2.49 1.87
N LEU A 21 16.33 -2.63 0.90
CA LEU A 21 16.33 -3.78 -0.02
C LEU A 21 17.46 -3.73 -1.06
N ARG A 22 17.81 -2.55 -1.57
CA ARG A 22 18.67 -2.37 -2.75
C ARG A 22 19.75 -1.29 -2.61
N GLY A 23 19.87 -0.65 -1.45
CA GLY A 23 20.83 0.43 -1.23
C GLY A 23 20.51 1.76 -1.94
N VAL A 24 19.33 1.87 -2.57
CA VAL A 24 18.90 3.07 -3.31
C VAL A 24 17.68 3.71 -2.66
N ASN A 25 17.63 5.03 -2.57
CA ASN A 25 16.49 5.73 -2.00
C ASN A 25 15.20 5.41 -2.77
N GLY A 26 14.14 5.05 -2.03
CA GLY A 26 12.81 4.86 -2.57
C GLY A 26 12.17 6.15 -3.07
N ARG A 27 10.98 6.02 -3.66
CA ARG A 27 10.10 7.13 -4.04
C ARG A 27 8.65 6.69 -3.85
N PRO A 28 7.70 7.59 -3.61
CA PRO A 28 6.27 7.22 -3.51
C PRO A 28 5.75 6.48 -4.75
N LEU A 29 6.23 6.84 -5.94
CA LEU A 29 5.83 6.21 -7.22
C LEU A 29 6.20 4.73 -7.31
N GLU A 30 7.12 4.23 -6.47
CA GLU A 30 7.46 2.81 -6.43
C GLU A 30 6.30 1.92 -5.94
N ILE A 31 5.22 2.52 -5.43
CA ILE A 31 4.00 1.81 -5.01
C ILE A 31 3.39 1.00 -6.16
N GLU A 32 3.49 1.47 -7.41
CA GLU A 32 2.99 0.75 -8.59
C GLU A 32 3.65 -0.62 -8.73
N LYS A 33 4.96 -0.71 -8.45
CA LYS A 33 5.69 -1.98 -8.50
C LYS A 33 5.30 -2.89 -7.35
N VAL A 34 5.05 -2.32 -6.16
CA VAL A 34 4.56 -3.09 -5.00
C VAL A 34 3.21 -3.73 -5.34
N VAL A 35 2.27 -2.96 -5.87
CA VAL A 35 0.95 -3.44 -6.30
C VAL A 35 1.07 -4.52 -7.35
N GLN A 36 1.89 -4.33 -8.39
CA GLN A 36 2.08 -5.32 -9.46
C GLN A 36 2.59 -6.66 -8.92
N VAL A 37 3.55 -6.63 -8.00
CA VAL A 37 4.10 -7.86 -7.38
C VAL A 37 3.05 -8.54 -6.51
N VAL A 38 2.29 -7.77 -5.72
CA VAL A 38 1.21 -8.33 -4.88
C VAL A 38 0.11 -8.95 -5.74
N ALA A 39 -0.28 -8.32 -6.84
CA ALA A 39 -1.24 -8.86 -7.80
C ALA A 39 -0.78 -10.20 -8.38
N ALA A 40 0.48 -10.28 -8.80
CA ALA A 40 1.05 -11.53 -9.30
C ALA A 40 1.05 -12.65 -8.24
N LEU A 41 1.45 -12.34 -7.00
CA LEU A 41 1.47 -13.31 -5.90
C LEU A 41 0.06 -13.81 -5.52
N ARG A 42 -0.97 -12.98 -5.69
CA ARG A 42 -2.37 -13.31 -5.38
C ARG A 42 -3.17 -13.79 -6.59
N GLN A 43 -2.54 -13.96 -7.75
CA GLN A 43 -3.23 -14.33 -9.00
C GLN A 43 -4.40 -13.39 -9.32
N SER A 44 -4.19 -12.08 -9.12
CA SER A 44 -5.19 -11.03 -9.31
C SER A 44 -4.66 -9.95 -10.28
N THR A 45 -5.44 -8.90 -10.52
CA THR A 45 -5.02 -7.72 -11.28
C THR A 45 -4.52 -6.61 -10.37
N ALA A 46 -3.66 -5.73 -10.88
CA ALA A 46 -3.20 -4.55 -10.14
C ALA A 46 -4.39 -3.67 -9.71
N GLU A 47 -5.35 -3.42 -10.60
CA GLU A 47 -6.57 -2.65 -10.34
C GLU A 47 -7.41 -3.24 -9.19
N ALA A 48 -7.56 -4.56 -9.12
CA ALA A 48 -8.29 -5.20 -8.04
C ALA A 48 -7.56 -5.07 -6.68
N ILE A 49 -6.23 -5.16 -6.69
CA ILE A 49 -5.40 -4.92 -5.50
C ILE A 49 -5.50 -3.47 -5.05
N GLU A 50 -5.39 -2.50 -5.97
CA GLU A 50 -5.53 -1.07 -5.68
C GLU A 50 -6.89 -0.76 -5.08
N THR A 51 -7.96 -1.27 -5.69
CA THR A 51 -9.33 -1.12 -5.18
C THR A 51 -9.45 -1.65 -3.75
N THR A 52 -8.98 -2.88 -3.52
CA THR A 52 -9.02 -3.52 -2.19
C THR A 52 -8.23 -2.72 -1.14
N VAL A 53 -7.02 -2.28 -1.49
CA VAL A 53 -6.16 -1.49 -0.59
C VAL A 53 -6.78 -0.13 -0.29
N CYS A 54 -7.36 0.53 -1.29
CA CYS A 54 -8.04 1.82 -1.13
C CYS A 54 -9.26 1.69 -0.21
N GLU A 55 -10.12 0.70 -0.44
CA GLU A 55 -11.28 0.41 0.42
C GLU A 55 -10.86 0.12 1.87
N ASN A 56 -9.80 -0.67 2.05
CA ASN A 56 -9.24 -0.95 3.37
C ASN A 56 -8.70 0.28 4.05
N PHE A 57 -7.98 1.14 3.32
CA PHE A 57 -7.45 2.38 3.86
C PHE A 57 -8.57 3.33 4.26
N MET A 58 -9.56 3.54 3.38
CA MET A 58 -10.73 4.38 3.69
C MET A 58 -11.50 3.89 4.91
N ARG A 59 -11.66 2.56 5.06
CA ARG A 59 -12.28 1.97 6.24
C ARG A 59 -11.42 2.16 7.49
N LEU A 60 -10.09 2.05 7.38
CA LEU A 60 -9.17 2.25 8.50
C LEU A 60 -9.25 3.68 9.04
N ILE A 61 -9.30 4.67 8.15
CA ILE A 61 -9.23 6.08 8.53
C ILE A 61 -10.59 6.72 8.85
N LYS A 62 -11.71 6.03 8.56
CA LYS A 62 -13.07 6.58 8.63
C LYS A 62 -13.38 7.30 9.95
N ASP A 63 -12.96 6.73 11.06
CA ASP A 63 -13.25 7.21 12.42
C ASP A 63 -11.98 7.73 13.14
N ASP A 64 -10.90 8.03 12.39
CA ASP A 64 -9.65 8.52 12.96
C ASP A 64 -9.70 10.05 13.18
N PRO A 65 -9.65 10.53 14.44
CA PRO A 65 -9.77 11.95 14.77
C PRO A 65 -8.57 12.80 14.31
N TRP A 66 -7.48 12.18 13.84
CA TRP A 66 -6.32 12.88 13.31
C TRP A 66 -6.44 13.17 11.82
N VAL A 67 -7.27 12.44 11.08
CA VAL A 67 -7.46 12.64 9.63
C VAL A 67 -8.00 14.04 9.36
N SER A 68 -8.92 14.54 10.19
CA SER A 68 -9.45 15.90 10.05
C SER A 68 -8.41 17.00 10.27
N LYS A 69 -7.23 16.67 10.78
CA LYS A 69 -6.12 17.60 11.01
C LYS A 69 -5.07 17.56 9.89
N VAL A 70 -5.18 16.61 8.96
CA VAL A 70 -4.31 16.52 7.78
C VAL A 70 -5.00 17.23 6.62
N HIS A 71 -4.40 18.31 6.14
CA HIS A 71 -4.81 18.98 4.91
C HIS A 71 -3.96 18.43 3.76
N PHE A 72 -4.60 17.80 2.78
CA PHE A 72 -3.96 17.32 1.55
C PHE A 72 -3.69 18.48 0.58
#